data_AF-A0A814INL6-F1
#
_entry.id   AF-A0A814INL6-F1
#
_cell.length_a   1.000
_cell.length_b   1.000
_cell.length_c   1.000
_cell.angle_alpha   90.00
_cell.angle_beta   90.00
_cell.angle_gamma   90.00
#
_symmetry.space_group_name_H-M   'P 1'
#
loop_
_entity.id
_entity.type
_entity.pdbx_description
1 polymer ?
#
loop_
_entity_poly.entity_id
_entity_poly.type
_entity_poly.pdbx_seq_one_letter_code
_entity_poly.pdbx_strand_id
1 'polypeptide(L)'
;MKMKNTYNLNKKNFELKNSLPFAIISSKQIYEIQRKKFYGRIYPWGLINIENSYYCDFLKLRTMLIIHMQDLQQITHEIHYENYRLEKFELKKLIQEKDDELRRIQDILSQMKGQ
;
A
#
# COMPACT_ATOMS: atom_id res chain seq x y z
N MET A 1 32.14 10.77 2.82
CA MET A 1 31.32 9.61 3.25
C MET A 1 29.86 9.66 2.76
N LYS A 2 29.20 10.83 2.70
CA LYS A 2 27.79 10.95 2.25
C LYS A 2 27.52 10.51 0.80
N MET A 3 28.37 10.86 -0.18
CA MET A 3 28.11 10.56 -1.60
C MET A 3 28.09 9.06 -1.95
N LYS A 4 28.92 8.23 -1.31
CA LYS A 4 28.95 6.77 -1.55
C LYS A 4 27.64 6.10 -1.10
N ASN A 5 27.00 6.62 -0.06
CA ASN A 5 25.74 6.07 0.45
C ASN A 5 24.57 6.36 -0.50
N THR A 6 24.53 7.58 -1.05
CA THR A 6 23.48 8.00 -2.00
C THR A 6 23.54 7.20 -3.30
N TYR A 7 24.74 6.97 -3.84
CA TYR A 7 24.91 6.16 -5.05
C TYR A 7 24.44 4.71 -4.85
N ASN A 8 24.77 4.11 -3.70
CA ASN A 8 24.37 2.73 -3.37
C ASN A 8 22.85 2.60 -3.22
N LEU A 9 22.20 3.58 -2.59
CA LEU A 9 20.74 3.62 -2.45
C LEU A 9 20.05 3.76 -3.81
N ASN A 10 20.51 4.67 -4.67
CA ASN A 10 19.94 4.86 -6.01
C ASN A 10 20.10 3.61 -6.89
N LYS A 11 21.26 2.94 -6.81
CA LYS A 11 21.47 1.68 -7.51
C LYS A 11 20.51 0.59 -7.03
N LYS A 12 20.33 0.44 -5.71
CA LYS A 12 19.35 -0.51 -5.14
C LYS A 12 17.92 -0.19 -5.59
N ASN A 13 17.54 1.08 -5.60
CA ASN A 13 16.21 1.50 -6.04
C ASN A 13 15.96 1.15 -7.52
N PHE A 14 16.97 1.30 -8.37
CA PHE A 14 16.89 0.92 -9.78
C PHE A 14 16.74 -0.60 -9.94
N GLU A 15 17.53 -1.39 -9.22
CA GLU A 15 17.45 -2.85 -9.24
C GLU A 15 16.09 -3.38 -8.71
N LEU A 16 15.53 -2.72 -7.69
CA LEU A 16 14.20 -3.03 -7.16
C LEU A 16 13.10 -2.74 -8.18
N LYS A 17 13.15 -1.59 -8.87
CA LYS A 17 12.17 -1.23 -9.90
C LYS A 17 12.16 -2.22 -11.06
N ASN A 18 13.34 -2.67 -11.50
CA ASN A 18 13.46 -3.65 -12.59
C ASN A 18 13.02 -5.06 -12.16
N SER A 19 12.86 -5.32 -10.87
CA SER A 19 12.41 -6.62 -10.33
C SER A 19 10.91 -6.67 -10.11
N LEU A 20 10.15 -5.68 -10.57
CA LEU A 20 8.68 -5.68 -10.51
C LEU A 20 8.08 -6.40 -11.73
N PRO A 21 7.04 -7.25 -11.55
CA PRO A 21 6.45 -7.68 -10.28
C PRO A 21 7.30 -8.73 -9.56
N PHE A 22 7.35 -8.67 -8.22
CA PHE A 22 8.15 -9.63 -7.43
C PHE A 22 7.53 -11.04 -7.47
N ALA A 23 8.32 -12.04 -7.85
CA ALA A 23 7.92 -13.45 -7.76
C ALA A 23 8.23 -13.97 -6.35
N ILE A 24 7.22 -14.06 -5.48
CA ILE A 24 7.41 -14.42 -4.07
C ILE A 24 6.90 -15.81 -3.72
N ILE A 25 7.60 -16.46 -2.80
CA ILE A 25 7.16 -17.67 -2.11
C ILE A 25 7.07 -17.32 -0.62
N SER A 26 6.00 -17.74 0.05
CA SER A 26 5.78 -17.49 1.48
C SER A 26 5.56 -18.80 2.24
N SER A 27 6.01 -18.84 3.49
CA SER A 27 5.78 -19.94 4.41
C SER A 27 5.88 -19.45 5.85
N LYS A 28 5.12 -20.09 6.74
CA LYS A 28 5.24 -19.94 8.20
C LYS A 28 6.10 -21.05 8.83
N GLN A 29 6.39 -22.11 8.08
CA GLN A 29 7.14 -23.26 8.57
C GLN A 29 8.63 -22.97 8.54
N ILE A 30 9.29 -23.29 9.64
CA ILE A 30 10.72 -23.12 9.83
C ILE A 30 11.38 -24.49 9.78
N TYR A 31 12.43 -24.60 8.99
CA TYR A 31 13.26 -25.78 8.86
C TYR A 31 14.69 -25.48 9.29
N GLU A 32 15.41 -26.49 9.76
CA GLU A 32 16.79 -26.37 10.20
C GLU A 32 17.70 -27.28 9.37
N ILE A 33 18.69 -26.69 8.70
CA ILE A 33 19.77 -27.41 8.00
C ILE A 33 21.09 -26.83 8.47
N GLN A 34 22.07 -27.68 8.79
CA GLN A 34 23.42 -27.24 9.21
C GLN A 34 23.39 -26.19 10.34
N ARG A 35 22.49 -26.36 11.33
CA ARG A 35 22.26 -25.41 12.45
C ARG A 35 21.76 -24.03 12.06
N LYS A 36 21.30 -23.83 10.81
CA LYS A 36 20.65 -22.61 10.36
C LYS A 36 19.16 -22.85 10.16
N LYS A 37 18.36 -22.03 10.85
CA LYS A 37 16.90 -22.02 10.72
C LYS A 37 16.50 -21.07 9.61
N PHE A 38 15.59 -21.50 8.74
CA PHE A 38 15.06 -20.68 7.66
C PHE A 38 13.60 -21.04 7.38
N TYR A 39 12.86 -20.09 6.82
CA TYR A 39 11.50 -20.32 6.34
C TYR A 39 11.53 -21.05 5.01
N GLY A 40 10.74 -22.12 4.88
CA GLY A 40 10.74 -22.92 3.66
C GLY A 40 9.45 -23.65 3.38
N ARG A 41 9.39 -24.32 2.23
CA ARG A 41 8.29 -25.22 1.84
C ARG A 41 8.87 -26.55 1.41
N ILE A 42 8.35 -27.64 1.98
CA ILE A 42 8.70 -29.01 1.56
C ILE A 42 7.73 -29.48 0.49
N TYR A 43 8.29 -30.05 -0.55
CA TYR A 43 7.62 -30.83 -1.57
C TYR A 43 8.27 -32.21 -1.69
N PRO A 44 7.61 -33.20 -2.31
CA PRO A 44 8.22 -34.52 -2.53
C PRO A 44 9.56 -34.48 -3.29
N TRP A 45 9.76 -33.47 -4.14
CA TRP A 45 10.99 -33.25 -4.91
C TRP A 45 12.05 -32.41 -4.19
N GLY A 46 11.77 -31.85 -3.02
CA GLY A 46 12.76 -31.10 -2.25
C GLY A 46 12.22 -30.00 -1.35
N LEU A 47 13.15 -29.33 -0.66
CA LEU A 47 12.88 -28.23 0.26
C LEU A 47 13.33 -26.91 -0.37
N ILE A 48 12.38 -25.99 -0.51
CA ILE A 48 12.64 -24.64 -1.01
C ILE A 48 12.88 -23.72 0.18
N ASN A 49 14.06 -23.09 0.22
CA ASN A 49 14.36 -21.99 1.14
C ASN A 49 13.87 -20.67 0.54
N ILE A 50 12.99 -19.98 1.27
CA ILE A 50 12.39 -18.71 0.82
C ILE A 50 13.42 -17.57 0.82
N GLU A 51 14.43 -17.62 1.68
CA GLU A 51 15.46 -16.59 1.72
C GLU A 51 16.47 -16.72 0.57
N ASN A 52 16.39 -17.77 -0.24
CA ASN A 52 17.28 -17.94 -1.38
C ASN A 52 16.76 -17.17 -2.61
N SER A 53 17.52 -16.17 -3.04
CA SER A 53 17.19 -15.30 -4.18
C SER A 53 17.16 -16.01 -5.53
N TYR A 54 17.66 -17.24 -5.62
CA TYR A 54 17.55 -18.06 -6.82
C TYR A 54 16.10 -18.55 -7.06
N TYR A 55 15.35 -18.81 -5.99
CA TYR A 55 13.99 -19.36 -6.08
C TYR A 55 12.90 -18.29 -6.04
N CYS A 56 13.12 -17.19 -5.31
CA CYS A 56 12.12 -16.12 -5.22
C CYS A 56 12.73 -14.76 -4.83
N ASP A 57 12.01 -13.69 -5.14
CA ASP A 57 12.38 -12.32 -4.86
C ASP A 57 11.99 -11.85 -3.45
N PHE A 58 11.76 -12.77 -2.51
CA PHE A 58 11.32 -12.43 -1.15
C PHE A 58 12.24 -11.43 -0.45
N LEU A 59 13.56 -11.60 -0.59
CA LEU A 59 14.54 -10.66 -0.04
C LEU A 59 14.41 -9.26 -0.63
N LYS A 60 14.17 -9.16 -1.95
CA LYS A 60 14.01 -7.87 -2.64
C LYS A 60 12.75 -7.16 -2.14
N LEU A 61 11.63 -7.88 -2.03
CA LEU A 61 10.38 -7.33 -1.47
C LEU A 61 10.58 -6.83 -0.04
N ARG A 62 11.19 -7.65 0.83
CA ARG A 62 11.46 -7.28 2.23
C ARG A 62 12.31 -6.01 2.31
N THR A 63 13.38 -5.94 1.51
CA THR A 63 14.26 -4.77 1.48
C THR A 63 13.53 -3.54 0.96
N MET A 64 12.71 -3.66 -0.09
CA MET A 64 11.91 -2.56 -0.62
C MET A 64 10.97 -1.99 0.44
N LEU A 65 10.21 -2.86 1.12
CA LEU A 65 9.27 -2.44 2.17
C LEU A 65 9.96 -1.75 3.34
N ILE A 66 11.10 -2.28 3.81
CA ILE A 66 11.83 -1.68 4.94
C ILE A 66 12.43 -0.32 4.55
N ILE A 67 13.04 -0.21 3.37
CA ILE A 67 13.70 1.03 2.92
C ILE A 67 12.67 2.13 2.65
N HIS A 68 11.54 1.80 2.00
CA HIS A 68 10.55 2.78 1.56
C HIS A 68 9.35 2.92 2.48
N MET A 69 9.40 2.38 3.71
CA MET A 69 8.24 2.41 4.60
C MET A 69 7.75 3.83 4.90
N GLN A 70 8.68 4.76 5.10
CA GLN A 70 8.34 6.17 5.35
C GLN A 70 7.70 6.82 4.12
N ASP A 71 8.29 6.64 2.94
CA ASP A 71 7.74 7.16 1.68
C ASP A 71 6.32 6.62 1.43
N LEU A 72 6.09 5.32 1.68
CA LEU A 72 4.77 4.69 1.54
C LEU A 72 3.74 5.30 2.50
N GLN A 73 4.12 5.58 3.75
CA GLN A 73 3.25 6.25 4.71
C GLN A 73 2.94 7.69 4.28
N GLN A 74 3.96 8.42 3.83
CA GLN A 74 3.81 9.80 3.40
C GLN A 74 2.89 9.91 2.17
N ILE A 75 3.11 9.09 1.14
CA ILE A 75 2.24 9.03 -0.05
C ILE A 75 0.80 8.68 0.35
N THR A 76 0.62 7.73 1.26
CA THR A 76 -0.72 7.36 1.74
C THR A 76 -1.42 8.53 2.43
N HIS A 77 -0.68 9.30 3.23
CA HIS A 77 -1.25 10.45 3.93
C HIS A 77 -1.49 11.64 3.00
N GLU A 78 -0.46 12.08 2.28
CA GLU A 78 -0.48 13.34 1.51
C GLU A 78 -1.25 13.24 0.19
N ILE A 79 -1.35 12.03 -0.38
CA ILE A 79 -2.02 11.84 -1.67
C ILE A 79 -3.33 11.07 -1.45
N HIS A 80 -3.26 9.83 -0.97
CA HIS A 80 -4.45 8.98 -0.95
C HIS A 80 -5.50 9.45 0.06
N TYR A 81 -5.07 9.76 1.28
CA TYR A 81 -5.97 10.23 2.33
C TYR A 81 -6.49 11.64 2.03
N GLU A 82 -5.63 12.55 1.58
CA GLU A 82 -6.04 13.92 1.23
C GLU A 82 -7.03 13.95 0.05
N ASN A 83 -6.80 13.17 -1.01
CA ASN A 83 -7.76 13.06 -2.12
C ASN A 83 -9.12 12.54 -1.64
N TYR A 84 -9.13 11.48 -0.84
CA TYR A 84 -10.37 10.94 -0.27
C TYR A 84 -11.05 11.95 0.67
N ARG A 85 -10.27 12.69 1.47
CA ARG A 85 -10.79 13.72 2.38
C ARG A 85 -11.50 14.83 1.62
N LEU A 86 -10.90 15.29 0.52
CA LEU A 86 -11.48 16.33 -0.35
C LEU A 86 -12.75 15.82 -1.03
N GLU A 87 -12.72 14.63 -1.64
CA GLU A 87 -13.89 14.01 -2.27
C GLU A 87 -15.07 13.90 -1.29
N LYS A 88 -14.79 13.43 -0.07
CA LYS A 88 -15.81 13.31 0.98
C LYS A 88 -16.32 14.67 1.46
N PHE A 89 -15.46 15.69 1.48
CA PHE A 89 -15.87 17.04 1.84
C PHE A 89 -16.79 17.66 0.79
N GLU A 90 -16.45 17.51 -0.49
CA GLU A 90 -17.28 17.97 -1.61
C GLU A 90 -18.64 17.26 -1.64
N LEU A 91 -18.65 15.94 -1.45
CA LEU A 91 -19.89 15.17 -1.37
C LEU A 91 -20.79 15.66 -0.23
N LYS A 92 -20.23 15.93 0.94
CA LYS A 92 -20.99 16.48 2.08
C LYS A 92 -21.58 17.85 1.76
N LYS A 93 -20.84 18.71 1.07
CA LYS A 93 -21.31 20.03 0.67
C LYS A 93 -22.50 19.92 -0.29
N LEU A 94 -22.43 19.02 -1.26
CA LEU A 94 -23.51 18.78 -2.21
C LEU A 94 -24.78 18.26 -1.51
N ILE A 95 -24.64 17.33 -0.55
CA ILE A 95 -25.76 16.82 0.24
C ILE A 95 -26.42 17.95 1.03
N GLN A 96 -25.61 18.81 1.67
CA GLN A 96 -26.12 19.95 2.43
C GLN A 96 -26.90 20.93 1.53
N GLU A 97 -26.36 21.26 0.36
CA GLU A 97 -27.03 22.14 -0.61
C GLU A 97 -28.38 21.54 -1.07
N LYS A 98 -28.43 20.22 -1.32
CA LYS A 98 -29.65 19.51 -1.69
C LYS A 98 -30.68 19.49 -0.57
N ASP A 99 -30.25 19.28 0.68
CA ASP A 99 -31.15 19.33 1.84
C ASP A 99 -31.72 20.74 2.06
N ASP A 100 -30.91 21.78 1.87
CA ASP A 100 -31.33 23.18 1.97
C ASP A 100 -32.26 23.60 0.82
N GLU A 101 -32.07 23.06 -0.39
CA GLU A 101 -33.03 23.20 -1.50
C GLU A 101 -34.36 22.50 -1.19
N LEU A 102 -34.31 21.27 -0.68
CA LEU A 102 -35.51 20.49 -0.34
C LEU A 102 -36.35 21.19 0.73
N ARG A 103 -35.72 21.74 1.77
CA ARG A 103 -36.41 22.52 2.81
C ARG A 103 -37.12 23.74 2.22
N ARG A 104 -36.43 24.50 1.37
CA ARG A 104 -37.02 25.68 0.70
C ARG A 104 -38.23 25.32 -0.16
N ILE A 105 -38.15 24.23 -0.92
CA ILE A 105 -39.28 23.76 -1.73
C ILE A 105 -40.45 23.32 -0.83
N GLN A 106 -40.18 22.60 0.26
CA GLN A 106 -41.20 22.18 1.22
C GLN A 106 -41.93 23.37 1.87
N ASP A 107 -41.19 24.42 2.22
CA ASP A 107 -41.77 25.65 2.78
C ASP A 107 -42.71 26.33 1.77
N ILE A 108 -42.28 26.47 0.52
CA ILE A 108 -43.09 27.06 -0.56
C ILE A 108 -44.37 26.23 -0.82
N LEU A 109 -44.24 24.90 -0.89
CA LEU A 109 -45.39 24.00 -1.08
C LEU A 109 -46.39 24.09 0.10
N SER A 110 -45.89 24.25 1.31
CA SER A 110 -46.72 24.40 2.51
C SER A 110 -47.51 25.71 2.49
N GLN A 111 -46.90 26.79 2.02
CA GLN A 111 -47.58 28.08 1.83
C GLN A 111 -48.65 28.02 0.75
N MET A 112 -48.42 27.30 -0.36
CA MET A 112 -49.42 27.14 -1.43
C MET A 112 -50.61 26.25 -1.05
N LYS A 113 -50.41 25.27 -0.17
CA LYS A 113 -51.50 24.40 0.32
C LYS A 113 -52.37 25.06 1.39
N GLY A 114 -51.93 26.19 1.94
CA GLY A 114 -52.66 26.96 2.96
C GLY A 114 -53.58 28.05 2.39
N GLN A 115 -53.72 28.15 1.07
CA GLN A 115 -54.69 28.99 0.34
C GLN A 115 -55.77 28.13 -0.30
#